data_AF-A0A7Y5TFE0-F1
#
_entry.id   AF-A0A7Y5TFE0-F1
#
_cell.length_a   1.000
_cell.length_b   1.000
_cell.length_c   1.000
_cell.angle_alpha   90.00
_cell.angle_beta   90.00
_cell.angle_gamma   90.00
#
_symmetry.space_group_name_H-M   'P 1'
#
loop_
_entity.id
_entity.type
_entity.pdbx_description
1 polymer ?
#
loop_
_entity_poly.entity_id
_entity_poly.type
_entity_poly.pdbx_seq_one_letter_code
_entity_poly.pdbx_strand_id
1 'polypeptide(L)'
;MAVIEKLLRAGEGRTLKKLQGIAKQVNALEADFEKLTDEELRDETKGFRERLDNGETLDMLLPEAFAAVREASKRTLGKRHFDVQIMGGAALHMGNVAEMKTGEGKTLVATLPSYLNALSGKGVHVITVNDFLAEYQSELMGRVHRALGMETGCILASMTPEQRRAEYAKDITYGTNNEFGFDYLRDNMAWDPAELVQRGHNFCIVDEVDSILIDEARTPLIISGPADLATKWYVEFARIAARLNRGEDGRGDYEVDEKKRTVGVLESGIARVEDLLGIDNLYDTVNTPLIGYLNNSIKAKELFKKDKDYVVMNGEILIVDEHTGRMLPGRRYNEGMHQAIEAKEGVEIKNENQTLATITL
;
A
#
# COMPACT_ATOMS: atom_id res chain seq x y z
N MET A 1 -10.20 -13.35 -35.73
CA MET A 1 -10.36 -11.98 -35.20
C MET A 1 -11.83 -11.65 -34.92
N ALA A 2 -12.70 -11.50 -35.92
CA ALA A 2 -14.09 -11.06 -35.71
C ALA A 2 -14.97 -11.94 -34.77
N VAL A 3 -14.77 -13.27 -34.75
CA VAL A 3 -15.55 -14.18 -33.85
C VAL A 3 -15.07 -14.07 -32.39
N ILE A 4 -13.77 -13.91 -32.17
CA ILE A 4 -13.16 -13.73 -30.85
C ILE A 4 -13.54 -12.35 -30.29
N GLU A 5 -13.53 -11.32 -31.14
CA GLU A 5 -13.97 -9.97 -30.77
C GLU A 5 -15.48 -9.93 -30.44
N LYS A 6 -16.31 -10.68 -31.17
CA LYS A 6 -17.75 -10.84 -30.86
C LYS A 6 -17.99 -11.59 -29.54
N LEU A 7 -17.13 -12.55 -29.20
CA LEU A 7 -17.16 -13.29 -27.94
C LEU A 7 -16.70 -12.43 -26.75
N LEU A 8 -15.65 -11.62 -26.93
CA LEU A 8 -15.18 -10.65 -25.93
C LEU A 8 -16.22 -9.56 -25.65
N ARG A 9 -16.95 -9.11 -26.70
CA ARG A 9 -18.02 -8.12 -26.59
C ARG A 9 -19.40 -8.70 -26.27
N ALA A 10 -19.50 -10.01 -26.03
CA ALA A 10 -20.77 -10.67 -25.73
C ALA A 10 -21.27 -10.26 -24.33
N GLY A 11 -22.10 -9.21 -24.28
CA GLY A 11 -22.62 -8.65 -23.03
C GLY A 11 -22.60 -7.12 -23.01
N GLU A 12 -21.64 -6.51 -23.73
CA GLU A 12 -21.50 -5.04 -23.83
C GLU A 12 -22.78 -4.37 -24.33
N GLY A 13 -23.46 -4.97 -25.32
CA GLY A 13 -24.71 -4.43 -25.85
C GLY A 13 -25.85 -4.36 -24.82
N ARG A 14 -25.87 -5.24 -23.82
CA ARG A 14 -26.88 -5.20 -22.74
C ARG A 14 -26.53 -4.13 -21.72
N THR A 15 -25.27 -4.06 -21.32
CA THR A 15 -24.77 -3.03 -20.40
C THR A 15 -24.95 -1.64 -21.01
N LEU A 16 -24.57 -1.46 -22.28
CA LEU A 16 -24.75 -0.19 -23.00
C LEU A 16 -26.22 0.26 -23.03
N LYS A 17 -27.15 -0.66 -23.30
CA LYS A 17 -28.60 -0.37 -23.24
C LYS A 17 -29.04 0.05 -21.83
N LYS A 18 -28.51 -0.57 -20.78
CA LYS A 18 -28.78 -0.17 -19.38
C LYS A 18 -28.27 1.26 -19.12
N LEU A 19 -27.04 1.57 -19.52
CA LEU A 19 -26.45 2.91 -19.36
C LEU A 19 -27.23 3.98 -20.14
N GLN A 20 -27.65 3.67 -21.38
CA GLN A 20 -28.53 4.55 -22.16
C GLN A 20 -29.89 4.76 -21.49
N GLY A 21 -30.45 3.71 -20.87
CA GLY A 21 -31.68 3.81 -20.08
C GLY A 21 -31.53 4.77 -18.90
N ILE A 22 -30.44 4.66 -18.16
CA ILE A 22 -30.10 5.57 -17.05
C ILE A 22 -29.95 7.02 -17.56
N ALA A 23 -29.20 7.24 -18.64
CA ALA A 23 -29.04 8.58 -19.20
C ALA A 23 -30.39 9.21 -19.60
N LYS A 24 -31.32 8.41 -20.14
CA LYS A 24 -32.68 8.87 -20.44
C LYS A 24 -33.48 9.23 -19.18
N GLN A 25 -33.35 8.46 -18.11
CA GLN A 25 -34.01 8.77 -16.83
C GLN A 25 -33.48 10.07 -16.25
N VAL A 26 -32.15 10.27 -16.22
CA VAL A 26 -31.53 11.52 -15.78
C VAL A 26 -32.00 12.71 -16.63
N ASN A 27 -32.05 12.56 -17.96
CA ASN A 27 -32.54 13.60 -18.86
C ASN A 27 -34.01 13.96 -18.62
N ALA A 28 -34.84 12.99 -18.24
CA ALA A 28 -36.25 13.23 -17.96
C ALA A 28 -36.47 14.06 -16.69
N LEU A 29 -35.55 13.98 -15.73
CA LEU A 29 -35.61 14.72 -14.45
C LEU A 29 -35.02 16.13 -14.53
N GLU A 30 -34.27 16.45 -15.58
CA GLU A 30 -33.53 17.71 -15.70
C GLU A 30 -34.40 18.95 -15.47
N ALA A 31 -35.59 19.00 -16.07
CA ALA A 31 -36.49 20.14 -15.96
C ALA A 31 -37.01 20.36 -14.53
N ASP A 32 -37.00 19.34 -13.67
CA ASP A 32 -37.44 19.48 -12.28
C ASP A 32 -36.30 20.02 -11.42
N PHE A 33 -35.06 19.56 -11.62
CA PHE A 33 -33.87 20.09 -10.94
C PHE A 33 -33.52 21.52 -11.38
N GLU A 34 -33.76 21.89 -12.65
CA GLU A 34 -33.56 23.26 -13.14
C GLU A 34 -34.44 24.30 -12.40
N LYS A 35 -35.61 23.90 -11.90
CA LYS A 35 -36.54 24.79 -11.19
C LYS A 35 -36.14 25.03 -9.74
N LEU A 36 -35.31 24.16 -9.16
CA LEU A 36 -34.89 24.27 -7.77
C LEU A 36 -34.01 25.50 -7.58
N THR A 37 -34.15 26.17 -6.45
CA THR A 37 -33.17 27.15 -5.97
C THR A 37 -31.88 26.46 -5.52
N ASP A 38 -30.81 27.24 -5.30
CA ASP A 38 -29.54 26.67 -4.83
C ASP A 38 -29.68 26.02 -3.44
N GLU A 39 -30.58 26.53 -2.60
CA GLU A 39 -30.87 25.97 -1.28
C GLU A 39 -31.65 24.66 -1.40
N GLU A 40 -32.70 24.61 -2.22
CA GLU A 40 -33.46 23.38 -2.48
C GLU A 40 -32.58 22.29 -3.10
N LEU A 41 -31.77 22.64 -4.11
CA LEU A 41 -30.84 21.71 -4.75
C LEU A 41 -29.81 21.15 -3.75
N ARG A 42 -29.36 21.97 -2.79
CA ARG A 42 -28.46 21.53 -1.72
C ARG A 42 -29.16 20.60 -0.73
N ASP A 43 -30.43 20.87 -0.41
CA ASP A 43 -31.22 20.09 0.53
C ASP A 43 -31.63 18.71 0.00
N GLU A 44 -31.63 18.49 -1.32
CA GLU A 44 -31.77 17.16 -1.93
C GLU A 44 -30.81 16.12 -1.32
N THR A 45 -29.58 16.53 -0.97
CA THR A 45 -28.60 15.63 -0.32
C THR A 45 -29.11 15.08 1.02
N LYS A 46 -29.85 15.88 1.81
CA LYS A 46 -30.45 15.40 3.06
C LYS A 46 -31.57 14.40 2.75
N GLY A 47 -32.44 14.74 1.81
CA GLY A 47 -33.53 13.84 1.38
C GLY A 47 -33.02 12.50 0.86
N PHE A 48 -31.94 12.49 0.07
CA PHE A 48 -31.31 11.25 -0.39
C PHE A 48 -30.73 10.42 0.75
N ARG A 49 -30.06 11.04 1.73
CA ARG A 49 -29.53 10.35 2.92
C ARG A 49 -30.67 9.74 3.75
N GLU A 50 -31.75 10.48 3.98
CA GLU A 50 -32.93 9.98 4.68
C GLU A 50 -33.57 8.79 3.96
N ARG A 51 -33.65 8.83 2.61
CA ARG A 51 -34.16 7.71 1.81
C ARG A 51 -33.27 6.47 1.89
N LEU A 52 -31.94 6.64 1.93
CA LEU A 52 -31.00 5.53 2.17
C LEU A 52 -31.20 4.92 3.56
N ASP A 53 -31.35 5.76 4.59
CA ASP A 53 -31.59 5.30 5.97
C ASP A 53 -32.92 4.54 6.08
N ASN A 54 -33.90 4.89 5.24
CA ASN A 54 -35.19 4.20 5.11
C ASN A 54 -35.15 2.94 4.22
N GLY A 55 -33.98 2.56 3.69
CA GLY A 55 -33.76 1.29 2.99
C GLY A 55 -33.78 1.35 1.46
N GLU A 56 -33.85 2.54 0.85
CA GLU A 56 -33.57 2.67 -0.58
C GLU A 56 -32.09 2.36 -0.87
N THR A 57 -31.80 1.91 -2.09
CA THR A 57 -30.43 1.63 -2.52
C THR A 57 -29.85 2.78 -3.34
N LEU A 58 -28.52 2.88 -3.40
CA LEU A 58 -27.84 3.84 -4.27
C LEU A 58 -28.26 3.71 -5.74
N ASP A 59 -28.48 2.48 -6.22
CA ASP A 59 -28.99 2.22 -7.57
C ASP A 59 -30.36 2.87 -7.83
N MET A 60 -31.24 2.92 -6.83
CA MET A 60 -32.55 3.55 -6.93
C MET A 60 -32.43 5.08 -6.98
N LEU A 61 -31.53 5.65 -6.20
CA LEU A 61 -31.29 7.11 -6.14
C LEU A 61 -30.47 7.63 -7.32
N LEU A 62 -29.78 6.76 -8.06
CA LEU A 62 -28.83 7.14 -9.10
C LEU A 62 -29.38 8.19 -10.08
N PRO A 63 -30.59 8.05 -10.67
CA PRO A 63 -31.08 9.02 -11.64
C PRO A 63 -31.27 10.43 -11.06
N GLU A 64 -31.82 10.53 -9.84
CA GLU A 64 -32.08 11.79 -9.14
C GLU A 64 -30.77 12.43 -8.67
N ALA A 65 -29.89 11.63 -8.06
CA ALA A 65 -28.57 12.09 -7.63
C ALA A 65 -27.72 12.62 -8.79
N PHE A 66 -27.75 11.93 -9.95
CA PHE A 66 -27.03 12.38 -11.14
C PHE A 66 -27.63 13.65 -11.76
N ALA A 67 -28.95 13.82 -11.70
CA ALA A 67 -29.61 15.05 -12.12
C ALA A 67 -29.20 16.22 -11.22
N ALA A 68 -29.13 16.01 -9.90
CA ALA A 68 -28.65 17.01 -8.94
C ALA A 68 -27.20 17.44 -9.24
N VAL A 69 -26.29 16.48 -9.46
CA VAL A 69 -24.89 16.75 -9.82
C VAL A 69 -24.76 17.49 -11.15
N ARG A 70 -25.54 17.11 -12.16
CA ARG A 70 -25.57 17.81 -13.45
C ARG A 70 -25.95 19.28 -13.26
N GLU A 71 -27.02 19.55 -12.53
CA GLU A 71 -27.50 20.91 -12.30
C GLU A 71 -26.48 21.72 -11.47
N ALA A 72 -25.91 21.13 -10.42
CA ALA A 72 -24.85 21.76 -9.63
C ALA A 72 -23.62 22.10 -10.49
N SER A 73 -23.21 21.21 -11.41
CA SER A 73 -22.11 21.46 -12.35
C SER A 73 -22.44 22.57 -13.35
N LYS A 74 -23.68 22.62 -13.86
CA LYS A 74 -24.15 23.69 -14.75
C LYS A 74 -24.08 25.05 -14.05
N ARG A 75 -24.52 25.14 -12.79
CA ARG A 75 -24.49 26.38 -12.00
C ARG A 75 -23.09 26.83 -11.58
N THR A 76 -22.24 25.89 -11.17
CA THR A 76 -20.93 26.21 -10.59
C THR A 76 -19.81 26.31 -11.63
N LEU A 77 -19.81 25.42 -12.62
CA LEU A 77 -18.75 25.31 -13.64
C LEU A 77 -19.20 25.74 -15.03
N GLY A 78 -20.49 26.03 -15.23
CA GLY A 78 -21.05 26.32 -16.57
C GLY A 78 -21.04 25.10 -17.48
N LYS A 79 -20.90 23.89 -16.94
CA LYS A 79 -20.74 22.64 -17.71
C LYS A 79 -21.90 21.70 -17.42
N ARG A 80 -22.78 21.53 -18.39
CA ARG A 80 -23.82 20.50 -18.36
C ARG A 80 -23.22 19.16 -18.82
N HIS A 81 -23.41 18.09 -18.05
CA HIS A 81 -22.96 16.76 -18.48
C HIS A 81 -23.67 16.31 -19.77
N PHE A 82 -22.91 15.74 -20.70
CA PHE A 82 -23.44 15.05 -21.88
C PHE A 82 -23.99 13.67 -21.52
N ASP A 83 -24.81 13.09 -22.39
CA ASP A 83 -25.39 11.75 -22.19
C ASP A 83 -24.31 10.68 -22.04
N VAL A 84 -23.23 10.78 -22.83
CA VAL A 84 -22.08 9.86 -22.74
C VAL A 84 -21.34 9.99 -21.40
N GLN A 85 -21.32 11.17 -20.80
CA GLN A 85 -20.74 11.42 -19.48
C GLN A 85 -21.60 10.82 -18.37
N ILE A 86 -22.93 10.93 -18.47
CA ILE A 86 -23.86 10.23 -17.57
C ILE A 86 -23.69 8.71 -17.66
N MET A 87 -23.58 8.18 -18.88
CA MET A 87 -23.31 6.77 -19.10
C MET A 87 -21.98 6.33 -18.48
N GLY A 88 -20.93 7.13 -18.63
CA GLY A 88 -19.63 6.90 -18.00
C GLY A 88 -19.72 6.88 -16.47
N GLY A 89 -20.40 7.85 -15.87
CA GLY A 89 -20.59 7.93 -14.42
C GLY A 89 -21.36 6.72 -13.87
N ALA A 90 -22.38 6.26 -14.59
CA ALA A 90 -23.13 5.08 -14.23
C ALA A 90 -22.31 3.79 -14.38
N ALA A 91 -21.42 3.71 -15.39
CA ALA A 91 -20.50 2.59 -15.54
C ALA A 91 -19.50 2.50 -14.38
N LEU A 92 -18.96 3.65 -13.94
CA LEU A 92 -18.08 3.77 -12.78
C LEU A 92 -18.80 3.35 -11.48
N HIS A 93 -20.04 3.81 -11.25
CA HIS A 93 -20.82 3.38 -10.09
C HIS A 93 -21.02 1.86 -10.04
N MET A 94 -21.20 1.23 -11.21
CA MET A 94 -21.32 -0.24 -11.33
C MET A 94 -19.98 -0.98 -11.20
N GLY A 95 -18.88 -0.31 -10.86
CA GLY A 95 -17.56 -0.92 -10.66
C GLY A 95 -16.84 -1.31 -11.96
N ASN A 96 -17.12 -0.63 -13.08
CA ASN A 96 -16.48 -0.91 -14.37
C ASN A 96 -15.48 0.18 -14.74
N VAL A 97 -14.57 -0.13 -15.67
CA VAL A 97 -13.75 0.85 -16.38
C VAL A 97 -14.60 1.55 -17.44
N ALA A 98 -14.75 2.87 -17.33
CA ALA A 98 -15.42 3.69 -18.33
C ALA A 98 -14.40 4.20 -19.37
N GLU A 99 -14.22 3.48 -20.48
CA GLU A 99 -13.35 3.92 -21.57
C GLU A 99 -13.97 5.12 -22.31
N MET A 100 -13.43 6.31 -22.04
CA MET A 100 -13.83 7.57 -22.66
C MET A 100 -12.61 8.23 -23.29
N LYS A 101 -12.76 8.73 -24.52
CA LYS A 101 -11.66 9.40 -25.23
C LYS A 101 -11.21 10.66 -24.48
N THR A 102 -9.93 10.99 -24.61
CA THR A 102 -9.39 12.25 -24.08
C THR A 102 -10.19 13.44 -24.60
N GLY A 103 -10.54 14.37 -23.71
CA GLY A 103 -11.40 15.52 -24.04
C GLY A 103 -12.89 15.29 -23.78
N GLU A 104 -13.34 14.05 -23.56
CA GLU A 104 -14.74 13.75 -23.17
C GLU A 104 -15.08 14.16 -21.72
N GLY A 105 -14.12 14.72 -20.98
CA GLY A 105 -14.34 15.29 -19.64
C GLY A 105 -14.38 14.27 -18.50
N LYS A 106 -13.48 13.27 -18.49
CA LYS A 106 -13.37 12.24 -17.43
C LYS A 106 -13.41 12.81 -16.01
N THR A 107 -12.69 13.91 -15.74
CA THR A 107 -12.69 14.59 -14.44
C THR A 107 -14.09 15.04 -14.01
N LEU A 108 -14.89 15.57 -14.95
CA LEU A 108 -16.27 15.97 -14.67
C LEU A 108 -17.19 14.76 -14.51
N VAL A 109 -16.91 13.64 -15.19
CA VAL A 109 -17.66 12.40 -15.03
C VAL A 109 -17.53 11.84 -13.62
N ALA A 110 -16.34 11.92 -13.02
CA ALA A 110 -16.07 11.40 -11.68
C ALA A 110 -16.97 12.00 -10.59
N THR A 111 -17.49 13.22 -10.77
CA THR A 111 -18.38 13.88 -9.80
C THR A 111 -19.71 13.16 -9.60
N LEU A 112 -20.20 12.46 -10.63
CA LEU A 112 -21.47 11.74 -10.61
C LEU A 112 -21.41 10.54 -9.62
N PRO A 113 -20.54 9.53 -9.83
CA PRO A 113 -20.43 8.41 -8.91
C PRO A 113 -19.78 8.80 -7.57
N SER A 114 -18.93 9.83 -7.51
CA SER A 114 -18.36 10.24 -6.22
C SER A 114 -19.43 10.82 -5.30
N TYR A 115 -20.31 11.69 -5.81
CA TYR A 115 -21.45 12.20 -5.06
C TYR A 115 -22.39 11.08 -4.62
N LEU A 116 -22.83 10.24 -5.57
CA LEU A 116 -23.78 9.15 -5.28
C LEU A 116 -23.25 8.22 -4.17
N ASN A 117 -22.03 7.72 -4.30
CA ASN A 117 -21.47 6.79 -3.33
C ASN A 117 -21.15 7.47 -1.98
N ALA A 118 -20.84 8.76 -1.97
CA ALA A 118 -20.60 9.53 -0.76
C ALA A 118 -21.87 9.77 0.08
N LEU A 119 -23.08 9.61 -0.49
CA LEU A 119 -24.33 9.65 0.27
C LEU A 119 -24.37 8.62 1.41
N SER A 120 -23.64 7.51 1.28
CA SER A 120 -23.53 6.48 2.32
C SER A 120 -22.78 6.94 3.59
N GLY A 121 -22.09 8.09 3.55
CA GLY A 121 -21.30 8.61 4.67
C GLY A 121 -19.97 7.86 4.94
N LYS A 122 -19.67 6.81 4.18
CA LYS A 122 -18.50 5.95 4.36
C LYS A 122 -17.23 6.44 3.63
N GLY A 123 -17.32 7.58 2.94
CA GLY A 123 -16.21 8.16 2.17
C GLY A 123 -16.08 7.59 0.75
N VAL A 124 -15.50 8.40 -0.14
CA VAL A 124 -15.09 8.01 -1.49
C VAL A 124 -13.66 8.50 -1.75
N HIS A 125 -12.80 7.62 -2.27
CA HIS A 125 -11.45 8.00 -2.68
C HIS A 125 -11.39 8.27 -4.19
N VAL A 126 -10.89 9.43 -4.59
CA VAL A 126 -10.63 9.73 -6.01
C VAL A 126 -9.12 9.78 -6.22
N ILE A 127 -8.61 8.80 -6.95
CA ILE A 127 -7.18 8.57 -7.13
C ILE A 127 -6.73 9.21 -8.45
N THR A 128 -5.74 10.08 -8.38
CA THR A 128 -5.09 10.69 -9.55
C THR A 128 -3.62 10.24 -9.65
N VAL A 129 -2.98 10.56 -10.78
CA VAL A 129 -1.59 10.18 -11.04
C VAL A 129 -0.54 11.07 -10.35
N ASN A 130 -0.92 12.24 -9.81
CA ASN A 130 -0.01 13.11 -9.05
C ASN A 130 -0.75 14.12 -8.16
N ASP A 131 -0.02 14.63 -7.16
CA ASP A 131 -0.49 15.59 -6.15
C ASP A 131 -1.06 16.88 -6.76
N PHE A 132 -0.44 17.41 -7.83
CA PHE A 132 -0.94 18.60 -8.51
C PHE A 132 -2.35 18.39 -9.08
N LEU A 133 -2.58 17.25 -9.74
CA LEU A 133 -3.90 16.90 -10.26
C LEU A 133 -4.88 16.60 -9.12
N ALA A 134 -4.44 15.93 -8.05
CA ALA A 134 -5.29 15.70 -6.88
C ALA A 134 -5.79 17.04 -6.30
N GLU A 135 -4.87 17.98 -6.03
CA GLU A 135 -5.18 19.30 -5.50
C GLU A 135 -6.09 20.09 -6.44
N TYR A 136 -5.68 20.24 -7.71
CA TYR A 136 -6.44 21.00 -8.70
C TYR A 136 -7.85 20.44 -8.92
N GLN A 137 -7.97 19.12 -9.09
CA GLN A 137 -9.27 18.49 -9.32
C GLN A 137 -10.15 18.54 -8.07
N SER A 138 -9.59 18.34 -6.88
CA SER A 138 -10.34 18.44 -5.62
C SER A 138 -10.93 19.84 -5.40
N GLU A 139 -10.19 20.89 -5.77
CA GLU A 139 -10.68 22.26 -5.64
C GLU A 139 -11.77 22.56 -6.66
N LEU A 140 -11.52 22.21 -7.94
CA LEU A 140 -12.41 22.50 -9.06
C LEU A 140 -13.70 21.69 -9.00
N MET A 141 -13.61 20.35 -8.90
CA MET A 141 -14.78 19.47 -8.81
C MET A 141 -15.46 19.58 -7.45
N GLY A 142 -14.70 19.89 -6.39
CA GLY A 142 -15.26 20.18 -5.07
C GLY A 142 -16.25 21.35 -5.08
N ARG A 143 -16.23 22.25 -6.06
CA ARG A 143 -17.27 23.30 -6.21
C ARG A 143 -18.65 22.69 -6.45
N VAL A 144 -18.72 21.60 -7.21
CA VAL A 144 -19.96 20.86 -7.48
C VAL A 144 -20.44 20.16 -6.20
N HIS A 145 -19.54 19.48 -5.50
CA HIS A 145 -19.86 18.78 -4.25
C HIS A 145 -20.31 19.74 -3.14
N ARG A 146 -19.62 20.88 -2.97
CA ARG A 146 -19.98 21.92 -2.00
C ARG A 146 -21.33 22.56 -2.30
N ALA A 147 -21.67 22.77 -3.57
CA ALA A 147 -23.00 23.26 -3.97
C ALA A 147 -24.12 22.30 -3.54
N LEU A 148 -23.82 20.99 -3.50
CA LEU A 148 -24.72 19.96 -2.98
C LEU A 148 -24.52 19.66 -1.48
N GLY A 149 -23.75 20.49 -0.76
CA GLY A 149 -23.58 20.36 0.68
C GLY A 149 -22.64 19.24 1.15
N MET A 150 -21.80 18.70 0.26
CA MET A 150 -20.74 17.76 0.61
C MET A 150 -19.39 18.43 0.78
N GLU A 151 -18.52 17.81 1.58
CA GLU A 151 -17.14 18.22 1.77
C GLU A 151 -16.19 17.42 0.88
N THR A 152 -15.18 18.10 0.33
CA THR A 152 -14.13 17.48 -0.49
C THR A 152 -12.77 17.75 0.15
N GLY A 153 -12.00 16.70 0.34
CA GLY A 153 -10.64 16.73 0.84
C GLY A 153 -9.60 16.35 -0.19
N CYS A 154 -8.34 16.59 0.15
CA CYS A 154 -7.18 16.20 -0.63
C CYS A 154 -6.02 15.83 0.30
N ILE A 155 -5.44 14.65 0.13
CA ILE A 155 -4.21 14.24 0.83
C ILE A 155 -2.99 14.51 -0.06
N LEU A 156 -1.95 15.09 0.54
CA LEU A 156 -0.70 15.45 -0.13
C LEU A 156 0.49 14.94 0.68
N ALA A 157 1.62 14.69 0.01
CA ALA A 157 2.81 14.12 0.64
C ALA A 157 3.30 14.88 1.89
N SER A 158 3.14 16.22 1.93
CA SER A 158 3.61 17.09 3.02
C SER A 158 2.70 17.13 4.25
N MET A 159 1.54 16.48 4.22
CA MET A 159 0.55 16.56 5.31
C MET A 159 0.92 15.72 6.52
N THR A 160 0.67 16.29 7.72
CA THR A 160 0.78 15.56 8.99
C THR A 160 -0.37 14.56 9.16
N PRO A 161 -0.23 13.54 10.05
CA PRO A 161 -1.31 12.60 10.33
C PRO A 161 -2.63 13.26 10.76
N GLU A 162 -2.57 14.35 11.54
CA GLU A 162 -3.75 15.09 11.99
C GLU A 162 -4.48 15.76 10.82
N GLN A 163 -3.72 16.35 9.89
CA GLN A 163 -4.27 16.95 8.67
C GLN A 163 -4.90 15.87 7.80
N ARG A 164 -4.22 14.74 7.59
CA ARG A 164 -4.75 13.61 6.81
C ARG A 164 -6.05 13.10 7.40
N ARG A 165 -6.14 12.91 8.71
CA ARG A 165 -7.37 12.46 9.39
C ARG A 165 -8.54 13.41 9.12
N ALA A 166 -8.29 14.72 9.13
CA ALA A 166 -9.32 15.72 8.78
C ALA A 166 -9.74 15.63 7.30
N GLU A 167 -8.80 15.35 6.39
CA GLU A 167 -9.08 15.19 4.96
C GLU A 167 -9.81 13.88 4.64
N TYR A 168 -9.46 12.77 5.30
CA TYR A 168 -10.17 11.49 5.19
C TYR A 168 -11.57 11.55 5.77
N ALA A 169 -11.83 12.37 6.79
CA ALA A 169 -13.15 12.51 7.41
C ALA A 169 -14.21 13.13 6.48
N LYS A 170 -13.79 13.85 5.44
CA LYS A 170 -14.70 14.49 4.46
C LYS A 170 -15.36 13.48 3.54
N ASP A 171 -16.52 13.81 2.98
CA ASP A 171 -17.34 12.90 2.17
C ASP A 171 -16.58 12.27 0.99
N ILE A 172 -15.70 13.05 0.35
CA ILE A 172 -14.88 12.65 -0.79
C ILE A 172 -13.44 13.10 -0.55
N THR A 173 -12.47 12.22 -0.74
CA THR A 173 -11.04 12.51 -0.54
C THR A 173 -10.28 12.23 -1.83
N TYR A 174 -9.57 13.23 -2.33
CA TYR A 174 -8.64 13.11 -3.47
C TYR A 174 -7.24 12.79 -2.98
N GLY A 175 -6.45 12.11 -3.81
CA GLY A 175 -5.05 11.82 -3.52
C GLY A 175 -4.42 10.95 -4.60
N THR A 176 -3.16 10.56 -4.40
CA THR A 176 -2.50 9.59 -5.28
C THR A 176 -2.54 8.19 -4.69
N ASN A 177 -2.35 7.18 -5.53
CA ASN A 177 -2.22 5.78 -5.13
C ASN A 177 -1.12 5.61 -4.06
N ASN A 178 0.00 6.33 -4.19
CA ASN A 178 1.09 6.32 -3.22
C ASN A 178 0.61 6.85 -1.86
N GLU A 179 -0.07 7.99 -1.82
CA GLU A 179 -0.53 8.58 -0.55
C GLU A 179 -1.54 7.67 0.16
N PHE A 180 -2.55 7.16 -0.56
CA PHE A 180 -3.52 6.22 0.01
C PHE A 180 -2.85 4.91 0.48
N GLY A 181 -1.93 4.35 -0.33
CA GLY A 181 -1.27 3.10 0.00
C GLY A 181 -0.29 3.23 1.17
N PHE A 182 0.48 4.32 1.25
CA PHE A 182 1.37 4.55 2.39
C PHE A 182 0.61 4.91 3.67
N ASP A 183 -0.52 5.61 3.59
CA ASP A 183 -1.39 5.81 4.76
C ASP A 183 -1.96 4.48 5.25
N TYR A 184 -2.39 3.60 4.35
CA TYR A 184 -2.82 2.24 4.72
C TYR A 184 -1.70 1.46 5.43
N LEU A 185 -0.47 1.49 4.90
CA LEU A 185 0.68 0.83 5.52
C LEU A 185 1.00 1.43 6.91
N ARG A 186 0.96 2.77 7.04
CA ARG A 186 1.18 3.46 8.32
C ARG A 186 0.10 3.13 9.34
N ASP A 187 -1.16 3.09 8.94
CA ASP A 187 -2.28 2.72 9.80
C ASP A 187 -2.13 1.29 10.34
N ASN A 188 -1.59 0.34 9.54
CA ASN A 188 -1.33 -1.03 9.99
C ASN A 188 -0.06 -1.18 10.85
N MET A 189 0.73 -0.12 11.01
CA MET A 189 1.87 -0.06 11.93
C MET A 189 1.60 0.80 13.17
N ALA A 190 0.42 1.42 13.26
CA ALA A 190 0.02 2.24 14.40
C ALA A 190 -0.14 1.41 15.68
N TRP A 191 0.22 1.98 16.83
CA TRP A 191 0.11 1.30 18.13
C TRP A 191 -1.25 1.52 18.78
N ASP A 192 -1.89 2.66 18.47
CA ASP A 192 -3.19 3.06 19.01
C ASP A 192 -4.16 3.36 17.86
N PRO A 193 -5.43 2.86 17.91
CA PRO A 193 -6.47 3.23 16.95
C PRO A 193 -6.68 4.75 16.77
N ALA A 194 -6.33 5.58 17.75
CA ALA A 194 -6.40 7.04 17.65
C ALA A 194 -5.36 7.64 16.68
N GLU A 195 -4.29 6.90 16.37
CA GLU A 195 -3.26 7.31 15.40
C GLU A 195 -3.69 7.09 13.96
N LEU A 196 -4.69 6.24 13.71
CA LEU A 196 -5.19 5.93 12.37
C LEU A 196 -5.67 7.19 11.65
N VAL A 197 -5.36 7.29 10.37
CA VAL A 197 -5.77 8.43 9.53
C VAL A 197 -6.90 8.06 8.56
N GLN A 198 -6.94 6.82 8.07
CA GLN A 198 -7.99 6.37 7.16
C GLN A 198 -9.24 5.94 7.92
N ARG A 199 -10.37 5.83 7.18
CA ARG A 199 -11.66 5.41 7.72
C ARG A 199 -12.31 4.27 6.93
N GLY A 200 -11.50 3.34 6.44
CA GLY A 200 -11.90 2.20 5.62
C GLY A 200 -11.81 2.44 4.12
N HIS A 201 -12.24 1.46 3.33
CA HIS A 201 -12.06 1.43 1.87
C HIS A 201 -13.40 1.17 1.18
N ASN A 202 -14.30 2.16 1.20
CA ASN A 202 -15.69 2.00 0.77
C ASN A 202 -15.86 1.98 -0.76
N PHE A 203 -15.35 3.01 -1.44
CA PHE A 203 -15.43 3.13 -2.90
C PHE A 203 -14.26 3.97 -3.40
N CYS A 204 -13.66 3.58 -4.51
CA CYS A 204 -12.61 4.36 -5.15
C CYS A 204 -12.85 4.52 -6.66
N ILE A 205 -12.45 5.68 -7.18
CA ILE A 205 -12.42 5.98 -8.61
C ILE A 205 -10.96 6.24 -8.96
N VAL A 206 -10.42 5.46 -9.89
CA VAL A 206 -9.03 5.59 -10.34
C VAL A 206 -9.03 6.31 -11.69
N ASP A 207 -8.52 7.54 -11.72
CA ASP A 207 -8.23 8.26 -12.96
C ASP A 207 -6.95 7.70 -13.60
N GLU A 208 -6.94 7.60 -14.94
CA GLU A 208 -5.87 6.93 -15.71
C GLU A 208 -5.49 5.53 -15.16
N VAL A 209 -6.50 4.66 -15.08
CA VAL A 209 -6.43 3.31 -14.51
C VAL A 209 -5.35 2.42 -15.14
N ASP A 210 -5.03 2.61 -16.42
CA ASP A 210 -3.96 1.90 -17.12
C ASP A 210 -2.59 2.29 -16.56
N SER A 211 -2.36 3.58 -16.34
CA SER A 211 -1.11 4.06 -15.73
C SER A 211 -0.94 3.54 -14.31
N ILE A 212 -2.00 3.58 -13.49
CA ILE A 212 -1.91 3.22 -12.06
C ILE A 212 -1.94 1.70 -11.85
N LEU A 213 -2.95 1.01 -12.36
CA LEU A 213 -3.16 -0.42 -12.05
C LEU A 213 -2.37 -1.38 -12.95
N ILE A 214 -1.72 -0.88 -14.01
CA ILE A 214 -0.86 -1.69 -14.89
C ILE A 214 0.60 -1.23 -14.81
N ASP A 215 0.89 0.03 -15.13
CA ASP A 215 2.28 0.49 -15.23
C ASP A 215 2.95 0.68 -13.86
N GLU A 216 2.25 1.27 -12.89
CA GLU A 216 2.77 1.47 -11.53
C GLU A 216 2.68 0.22 -10.65
N ALA A 217 1.71 -0.66 -10.90
CA ALA A 217 1.51 -1.90 -10.14
C ALA A 217 2.67 -2.91 -10.22
N ARG A 218 3.68 -2.65 -11.05
CA ARG A 218 4.92 -3.44 -11.14
C ARG A 218 5.78 -3.37 -9.89
N THR A 219 5.65 -2.31 -9.10
CA THR A 219 6.47 -2.10 -7.90
C THR A 219 5.56 -2.03 -6.68
N PRO A 220 5.78 -2.86 -5.64
CA PRO A 220 5.02 -2.75 -4.41
C PRO A 220 5.38 -1.48 -3.65
N LEU A 221 4.46 -0.99 -2.81
CA LEU A 221 4.73 0.04 -1.83
C LEU A 221 5.41 -0.60 -0.62
N ILE A 222 6.56 -0.08 -0.22
CA ILE A 222 7.38 -0.65 0.85
C ILE A 222 7.75 0.45 1.83
N ILE A 223 7.47 0.22 3.12
CA ILE A 223 8.07 0.98 4.21
C ILE A 223 9.23 0.18 4.76
N SER A 224 10.43 0.74 4.66
CA SER A 224 11.64 0.19 5.26
C SER A 224 12.11 1.06 6.41
N GLY A 225 12.60 0.44 7.46
CA GLY A 225 13.18 1.13 8.61
C GLY A 225 14.51 0.52 9.01
N PRO A 226 15.29 1.21 9.84
CA PRO A 226 16.50 0.61 10.41
C PRO A 226 16.10 -0.67 11.14
N ALA A 227 16.80 -1.76 10.87
CA ALA A 227 16.66 -2.92 11.73
C ALA A 227 17.25 -2.56 13.10
N ASP A 228 16.47 -2.73 14.17
CA ASP A 228 16.97 -2.76 15.55
C ASP A 228 17.79 -4.04 15.79
N LEU A 229 18.74 -4.31 14.89
CA LEU A 229 19.75 -5.33 15.11
C LEU A 229 20.70 -4.75 16.13
N ALA A 230 20.69 -5.32 17.33
CA ALA A 230 21.68 -5.01 18.34
C ALA A 230 23.05 -5.46 17.81
N THR A 231 23.76 -4.55 17.15
CA THR A 231 25.14 -4.70 16.66
C THR A 231 26.05 -5.31 17.73
N LYS A 232 25.76 -5.00 19.01
CA LYS A 232 26.36 -5.58 20.20
C LYS A 232 26.34 -7.12 20.19
N TRP A 233 25.22 -7.75 19.85
CA TRP A 233 25.09 -9.20 19.88
C TRP A 233 25.94 -9.88 18.82
N TYR A 234 26.02 -9.35 17.60
CA TYR A 234 26.93 -9.90 16.58
C TYR A 234 28.38 -9.89 17.04
N VAL A 235 28.83 -8.77 17.64
CA VAL A 235 30.19 -8.66 18.20
C VAL A 235 30.41 -9.63 19.35
N GLU A 236 29.45 -9.75 20.26
CA GLU A 236 29.57 -10.64 21.42
C GLU A 236 29.54 -12.11 21.02
N PHE A 237 28.63 -12.52 20.13
CA PHE A 237 28.56 -13.89 19.64
C PHE A 237 29.74 -14.26 18.73
N ALA A 238 30.35 -13.31 18.01
CA ALA A 238 31.63 -13.57 17.33
C ALA A 238 32.74 -13.92 18.33
N ARG A 239 32.82 -13.22 19.48
CA ARG A 239 33.77 -13.53 20.56
C ARG A 239 33.47 -14.86 21.24
N ILE A 240 32.19 -15.16 21.51
CA ILE A 240 31.76 -16.42 22.10
C ILE A 240 32.08 -17.58 21.16
N ALA A 241 31.68 -17.50 19.88
CA ALA A 241 31.96 -18.53 18.89
C ALA A 241 33.46 -18.82 18.73
N ALA A 242 34.32 -17.80 18.87
CA ALA A 242 35.77 -18.00 18.87
C ALA A 242 36.29 -18.82 20.07
N ARG A 243 35.58 -18.80 21.21
CA ARG A 243 35.92 -19.58 22.41
C ARG A 243 35.34 -20.99 22.39
N LEU A 244 34.27 -21.23 21.63
CA LEU A 244 33.65 -22.55 21.48
C LEU A 244 34.53 -23.50 20.64
N ASN A 245 34.51 -24.77 20.99
CA ASN A 245 35.27 -25.83 20.35
C ASN A 245 34.36 -26.69 19.49
N ARG A 246 34.72 -26.82 18.20
CA ARG A 246 34.15 -27.84 17.32
C ARG A 246 34.48 -29.21 17.91
N GLY A 247 33.52 -30.12 17.92
CA GLY A 247 33.80 -31.52 18.18
C GLY A 247 33.05 -32.47 17.25
N GLU A 248 33.12 -33.75 17.58
CA GLU A 248 32.66 -34.88 16.78
C GLU A 248 32.01 -35.93 17.69
N ASP A 249 31.03 -36.66 17.17
CA ASP A 249 30.31 -37.75 17.84
C ASP A 249 29.71 -37.36 19.21
N GLY A 250 29.06 -36.20 19.28
CA GLY A 250 28.38 -35.70 20.48
C GLY A 250 29.32 -35.15 21.55
N ARG A 251 30.60 -34.92 21.22
CA ARG A 251 31.59 -34.30 22.11
C ARG A 251 31.95 -32.90 21.59
N GLY A 252 32.32 -31.99 22.48
CA GLY A 252 32.65 -30.59 22.14
C GLY A 252 31.47 -29.65 22.38
N ASP A 253 31.53 -28.44 21.83
CA ASP A 253 30.47 -27.42 22.02
C ASP A 253 29.48 -27.38 20.86
N TYR A 254 29.92 -27.72 19.65
CA TYR A 254 29.08 -27.78 18.45
C TYR A 254 29.65 -28.75 17.42
N GLU A 255 28.77 -29.19 16.52
CA GLU A 255 29.09 -30.02 15.35
C GLU A 255 28.81 -29.25 14.06
N VAL A 256 29.54 -29.63 13.01
CA VAL A 256 29.42 -29.01 11.68
C VAL A 256 29.22 -30.10 10.64
N ASP A 257 28.10 -30.04 9.92
CA ASP A 257 27.86 -30.85 8.72
C ASP A 257 28.27 -30.01 7.50
N GLU A 258 29.48 -30.23 7.02
CA GLU A 258 30.03 -29.50 5.86
C GLU A 258 29.27 -29.82 4.56
N LYS A 259 28.68 -31.01 4.43
CA LYS A 259 27.92 -31.41 3.24
C LYS A 259 26.58 -30.69 3.18
N LYS A 260 25.88 -30.60 4.32
CA LYS A 260 24.60 -29.88 4.42
C LYS A 260 24.77 -28.39 4.70
N ARG A 261 25.99 -27.94 4.98
CA ARG A 261 26.33 -26.57 5.42
C ARG A 261 25.49 -26.13 6.63
N THR A 262 25.33 -27.02 7.60
CA THR A 262 24.60 -26.77 8.84
C THR A 262 25.50 -26.92 10.05
N VAL A 263 25.13 -26.26 11.14
CA VAL A 263 25.79 -26.39 12.44
C VAL A 263 24.74 -26.83 13.47
N GLY A 264 25.14 -27.68 14.41
CA GLY A 264 24.31 -28.09 15.53
C GLY A 264 25.04 -27.79 16.84
N VAL A 265 24.43 -27.00 17.72
CA VAL A 265 25.00 -26.70 19.04
C VAL A 265 24.66 -27.85 19.98
N LEU A 266 25.66 -28.37 20.69
CA LEU A 266 25.49 -29.46 21.65
C LEU A 266 25.09 -28.92 23.03
N GLU A 267 24.58 -29.78 23.91
CA GLU A 267 24.16 -29.41 25.27
C GLU A 267 25.30 -28.76 26.07
N SER A 268 26.52 -29.30 25.96
CA SER A 268 27.74 -28.71 26.52
C SER A 268 28.05 -27.32 25.98
N GLY A 269 27.78 -27.06 24.70
CA GLY A 269 27.94 -25.75 24.09
C GLY A 269 26.89 -24.75 24.56
N ILE A 270 25.64 -25.20 24.74
CA ILE A 270 24.55 -24.37 25.29
C ILE A 270 24.92 -23.90 26.70
N ALA A 271 25.29 -24.82 27.59
CA ALA A 271 25.70 -24.50 28.96
C ALA A 271 26.88 -23.51 28.98
N ARG A 272 27.86 -23.70 28.10
CA ARG A 272 29.02 -22.81 28.00
C ARG A 272 28.66 -21.41 27.49
N VAL A 273 27.68 -21.30 26.59
CA VAL A 273 27.17 -20.01 26.10
C VAL A 273 26.38 -19.31 27.20
N GLU A 274 25.55 -20.03 27.94
CA GLU A 274 24.80 -19.53 29.11
C GLU A 274 25.74 -18.94 30.17
N ASP A 275 26.80 -19.67 30.52
CA ASP A 275 27.84 -19.20 31.44
C ASP A 275 28.55 -17.93 30.94
N LEU A 276 28.89 -17.87 29.64
CA LEU A 276 29.57 -16.73 29.04
C LEU A 276 28.68 -15.47 28.97
N LEU A 277 27.37 -15.66 28.82
CA LEU A 277 26.38 -14.59 28.76
C LEU A 277 25.85 -14.20 30.14
N GLY A 278 26.03 -15.05 31.15
CA GLY A 278 25.47 -14.87 32.49
C GLY A 278 23.95 -14.99 32.52
N ILE A 279 23.39 -15.91 31.73
CA ILE A 279 21.94 -16.18 31.66
C ILE A 279 21.65 -17.61 32.12
N ASP A 280 20.46 -17.84 32.68
CA ASP A 280 20.08 -19.16 33.20
C ASP A 280 19.63 -20.14 32.11
N ASN A 281 18.98 -19.64 31.05
CA ASN A 281 18.46 -20.48 29.96
C ASN A 281 18.43 -19.72 28.62
N LEU A 282 19.14 -20.22 27.62
CA LEU A 282 19.18 -19.65 26.26
C LEU A 282 17.84 -19.79 25.52
N TYR A 283 16.99 -20.75 25.92
CA TYR A 283 15.70 -21.03 25.29
C TYR A 283 14.51 -20.31 25.94
N ASP A 284 14.76 -19.44 26.92
CA ASP A 284 13.70 -18.58 27.45
C ASP A 284 13.14 -17.66 26.36
N THR A 285 11.86 -17.32 26.46
CA THR A 285 11.15 -16.50 25.44
C THR A 285 11.85 -15.18 25.16
N VAL A 286 12.48 -14.57 26.17
CA VAL A 286 13.27 -13.33 26.08
C VAL A 286 14.57 -13.51 25.28
N ASN A 287 15.13 -14.73 25.26
CA ASN A 287 16.43 -15.05 24.69
C ASN A 287 16.36 -15.71 23.30
N THR A 288 15.16 -16.03 22.80
CA THR A 288 14.94 -16.64 21.47
C THR A 288 15.77 -16.01 20.33
N PRO A 289 15.92 -14.67 20.23
CA PRO A 289 16.74 -14.06 19.17
C PRO A 289 18.23 -14.40 19.25
N LEU A 290 18.75 -14.69 20.45
CA LEU A 290 20.17 -15.01 20.70
C LEU A 290 20.62 -16.30 20.02
N ILE A 291 19.69 -17.25 19.84
CA ILE A 291 19.95 -18.52 19.14
C ILE A 291 20.32 -18.26 17.68
N GLY A 292 19.69 -17.27 17.04
CA GLY A 292 20.01 -16.86 15.68
C GLY A 292 21.45 -16.33 15.58
N TYR A 293 21.83 -15.44 16.50
CA TYR A 293 23.19 -14.89 16.54
C TYR A 293 24.25 -15.97 16.78
N LEU A 294 24.03 -16.87 17.74
CA LEU A 294 24.93 -18.00 18.02
C LEU A 294 25.15 -18.87 16.78
N ASN A 295 24.05 -19.32 16.15
CA ASN A 295 24.13 -20.16 14.96
C ASN A 295 24.84 -19.45 13.82
N ASN A 296 24.53 -18.17 13.57
CA ASN A 296 25.17 -17.39 12.51
C ASN A 296 26.66 -17.17 12.78
N SER A 297 27.07 -16.91 14.01
CA SER A 297 28.49 -16.75 14.37
C SER A 297 29.28 -18.05 14.22
N ILE A 298 28.71 -19.21 14.61
CA ILE A 298 29.36 -20.51 14.39
C ILE A 298 29.44 -20.84 12.90
N LYS A 299 28.35 -20.63 12.14
CA LYS A 299 28.36 -20.79 10.67
C LYS A 299 29.40 -19.89 10.02
N ALA A 300 29.48 -18.61 10.39
CA ALA A 300 30.47 -17.66 9.87
C ALA A 300 31.90 -18.12 10.19
N LYS A 301 32.16 -18.66 11.39
CA LYS A 301 33.46 -19.22 11.79
C LYS A 301 33.85 -20.43 10.93
N GLU A 302 32.93 -21.37 10.75
CA GLU A 302 33.25 -22.71 10.22
C GLU A 302 33.00 -22.87 8.71
N LEU A 303 31.91 -22.32 8.19
CA LEU A 303 31.42 -22.57 6.83
C LEU A 303 31.76 -21.47 5.83
N PHE A 304 32.21 -20.32 6.30
CA PHE A 304 32.62 -19.20 5.46
C PHE A 304 34.10 -18.90 5.71
N LYS A 305 34.92 -19.06 4.67
CA LYS A 305 36.38 -18.91 4.72
C LYS A 305 36.80 -17.65 3.97
N LYS A 306 37.65 -16.87 4.63
CA LYS A 306 38.35 -15.74 4.04
C LYS A 306 39.22 -16.22 2.87
N ASP A 307 39.27 -15.41 1.81
CA ASP A 307 39.98 -15.67 0.55
C ASP A 307 39.43 -16.86 -0.27
N LYS A 308 38.27 -17.41 0.12
CA LYS A 308 37.54 -18.42 -0.64
C LYS A 308 36.08 -18.02 -0.87
N ASP A 309 35.33 -17.80 0.20
CA ASP A 309 33.91 -17.44 0.15
C ASP A 309 33.71 -15.91 0.16
N TYR A 310 34.65 -15.18 0.75
CA TYR A 310 34.65 -13.72 0.80
C TYR A 310 36.07 -13.17 0.95
N VAL A 311 36.25 -11.88 0.63
CA VAL A 311 37.47 -11.11 0.91
C VAL A 311 37.14 -9.85 1.71
N VAL A 312 38.11 -9.35 2.47
CA VAL A 312 37.99 -8.08 3.21
C VAL A 312 38.76 -7.01 2.45
N MET A 313 38.07 -6.01 1.92
CA MET A 313 38.69 -4.90 1.18
C MET A 313 38.08 -3.57 1.61
N ASN A 314 38.91 -2.56 1.87
CA ASN A 314 38.48 -1.23 2.31
C ASN A 314 37.54 -1.21 3.53
N GLY A 315 37.68 -2.19 4.43
CA GLY A 315 36.78 -2.33 5.57
C GLY A 315 35.38 -2.84 5.20
N GLU A 316 35.24 -3.57 4.08
CA GLU A 316 33.98 -4.20 3.67
C GLU A 316 34.19 -5.68 3.31
N ILE A 317 33.14 -6.48 3.50
CA ILE A 317 33.09 -7.89 3.10
C ILE A 317 32.58 -7.98 1.65
N LEU A 318 33.41 -8.48 0.74
CA LEU A 318 33.02 -8.74 -0.65
C LEU A 318 32.87 -10.24 -0.88
N ILE A 319 31.72 -10.67 -1.40
CA ILE A 319 31.45 -12.07 -1.72
C ILE A 319 32.28 -12.49 -2.93
N VAL A 320 32.89 -13.68 -2.86
CA VAL A 320 33.61 -14.30 -3.97
C VAL A 320 32.74 -15.38 -4.58
N ASP A 321 32.56 -15.33 -5.89
CA ASP A 321 31.86 -16.39 -6.63
C ASP A 321 32.71 -17.67 -6.69
N GLU A 322 32.17 -18.78 -6.18
CA GLU A 322 32.91 -20.05 -6.02
C GLU A 322 33.37 -20.66 -7.37
N HIS A 323 32.71 -20.35 -8.48
CA HIS A 323 33.03 -20.91 -9.80
C HIS A 323 34.01 -20.05 -10.59
N THR A 324 33.91 -18.73 -10.44
CA THR A 324 34.65 -17.77 -11.28
C THR A 324 35.74 -17.01 -10.52
N GLY A 325 35.75 -17.06 -9.19
CA GLY A 325 36.65 -16.28 -8.34
C GLY A 325 36.43 -14.77 -8.41
N ARG A 326 35.33 -14.31 -9.04
CA ARG A 326 35.02 -12.89 -9.18
C ARG A 326 34.44 -12.33 -7.88
N MET A 327 34.87 -11.13 -7.54
CA MET A 327 34.25 -10.35 -6.48
C MET A 327 32.89 -9.83 -6.96
N LEU A 328 31.86 -9.98 -6.12
CA LEU A 328 30.49 -9.55 -6.39
C LEU A 328 30.16 -8.31 -5.54
N PRO A 329 30.58 -7.10 -5.96
CA PRO A 329 30.29 -5.88 -5.21
C PRO A 329 28.78 -5.63 -5.10
N GLY A 330 28.35 -5.15 -3.94
CA GLY A 330 26.93 -4.85 -3.65
C GLY A 330 26.08 -6.06 -3.27
N ARG A 331 26.61 -7.30 -3.30
CA ARG A 331 25.90 -8.47 -2.78
C ARG A 331 26.23 -8.69 -1.31
N ARG A 332 25.20 -9.01 -0.53
CA ARG A 332 25.32 -9.41 0.89
C ARG A 332 24.70 -10.79 1.11
N TYR A 333 25.10 -11.44 2.20
CA TYR A 333 24.51 -12.71 2.63
C TYR A 333 23.24 -12.43 3.45
N ASN A 334 22.20 -13.24 3.28
CA ASN A 334 20.89 -13.02 3.92
C ASN A 334 20.88 -13.43 5.41
N GLU A 335 19.78 -13.14 6.10
CA GLU A 335 19.44 -13.65 7.45
C GLU A 335 20.50 -13.35 8.53
N GLY A 336 21.14 -12.18 8.47
CA GLY A 336 22.14 -11.78 9.46
C GLY A 336 23.52 -12.43 9.28
N MET A 337 23.71 -13.25 8.24
CA MET A 337 24.97 -13.94 7.98
C MET A 337 26.09 -12.97 7.60
N HIS A 338 25.77 -11.92 6.84
CA HIS A 338 26.78 -10.94 6.43
C HIS A 338 27.32 -10.16 7.63
N GLN A 339 26.43 -9.75 8.53
CA GLN A 339 26.77 -9.08 9.78
C GLN A 339 27.59 -9.99 10.71
N ALA A 340 27.30 -11.30 10.74
CA ALA A 340 28.10 -12.26 11.50
C ALA A 340 29.53 -12.42 10.94
N ILE A 341 29.72 -12.34 9.61
CA ILE A 341 31.03 -12.35 8.97
C ILE A 341 31.77 -11.02 9.22
N GLU A 342 31.08 -9.89 9.14
CA GLU A 342 31.64 -8.57 9.50
C GLU A 342 32.16 -8.59 10.94
N ALA A 343 31.35 -9.10 11.89
CA ALA A 343 31.73 -9.23 13.29
C ALA A 343 32.93 -10.17 13.50
N LYS A 344 32.97 -11.30 12.78
CA LYS A 344 34.08 -12.27 12.81
C LYS A 344 35.40 -11.63 12.37
N GLU A 345 35.38 -10.81 11.33
CA GLU A 345 36.57 -10.16 10.77
C GLU A 345 36.92 -8.82 11.44
N GLY A 346 36.11 -8.38 12.42
CA GLY A 346 36.30 -7.08 13.08
C GLY A 346 36.01 -5.88 12.17
N VAL A 347 35.18 -6.09 11.15
CA VAL A 347 34.70 -5.05 10.23
C VAL A 347 33.52 -4.30 10.85
N GLU A 348 33.38 -3.01 10.52
CA GLU A 348 32.22 -2.22 10.94
C GLU A 348 30.92 -2.84 10.40
N ILE A 349 30.03 -3.22 11.32
CA ILE A 349 28.77 -3.87 10.98
C ILE A 349 27.78 -2.81 10.51
N LYS A 350 27.37 -2.90 9.24
CA LYS A 350 26.37 -1.98 8.68
C LYS A 350 24.97 -2.50 8.98
N ASN A 351 24.18 -1.69 9.68
CA ASN A 351 22.77 -1.96 9.90
C ASN A 351 22.05 -2.03 8.54
N GLU A 352 21.26 -3.08 8.35
CA GLU A 352 20.39 -3.20 7.19
C GLU A 352 19.06 -2.54 7.49
N ASN A 353 18.49 -1.92 6.46
CA ASN A 353 17.08 -1.58 6.51
C ASN A 353 16.28 -2.88 6.33
N GLN A 354 15.33 -3.12 7.21
CA GLN A 354 14.37 -4.19 7.06
C GLN A 354 13.05 -3.64 6.51
N THR A 355 12.35 -4.46 5.72
CA THR A 355 10.97 -4.16 5.33
C THR A 355 10.06 -4.28 6.54
N LEU A 356 9.41 -3.19 6.93
CA LEU A 356 8.45 -3.14 8.03
C LEU A 356 7.03 -3.45 7.54
N ALA A 357 6.66 -2.92 6.37
CA ALA A 357 5.34 -3.14 5.79
C ALA A 357 5.43 -3.10 4.25
N THR A 358 4.57 -3.88 3.58
CA THR A 358 4.50 -3.94 2.12
C THR A 358 3.09 -4.24 1.63
N ILE A 359 2.71 -3.66 0.49
CA ILE A 359 1.47 -3.97 -0.23
C ILE A 359 1.66 -3.74 -1.73
N THR A 360 0.97 -4.51 -2.56
CA THR A 360 0.85 -4.23 -4.00
C THR A 360 -0.30 -3.25 -4.24
N LEU A 361 -0.22 -2.44 -5.31
CA LEU A 361 -1.32 -1.53 -5.67
C LEU A 361 -2.67 -2.23 -5.90
#